data_AF-A0A645CTL0-F1
#
_entry.id   AF-A0A645CTL0-F1
#
_cell.length_a   1.000
_cell.length_b   1.000
_cell.length_c   1.000
_cell.angle_alpha   90.00
_cell.angle_beta   90.00
_cell.angle_gamma   90.00
#
_symmetry.space_group_name_H-M   'P 1'
#
loop_
_entity.id
_entity.type
_entity.pdbx_description
1 polymer ?
#
loop_
_entity_poly.entity_id
_entity_poly.type
_entity_poly.pdbx_seq_one_letter_code
_entity_poly.pdbx_strand_id
1 'polypeptide(L)'
;MGVGVAVHFRVLGRHCTPVLPLIGFVLGAGLVNLWSSRKAALKSVAVLFAMASLASCVGIRFGSQHAKDDYRAAARYALAASERGHLVWWNADREGAAIYGLATATNAESGVVWIANPHSGFDKDLPQPDVVLTSKPDVYDGTGALTEYLKREGYTRGASFVAFTVWDRPKEGSGAGRRD
;
A
#
# COMPACT_ATOMS: atom_id res chain seq x y z
N MET A 1 -9.04 9.93 -17.02
CA MET A 1 -9.44 9.56 -15.63
C MET A 1 -10.90 9.06 -15.52
N GLY A 2 -11.55 8.55 -16.58
CA GLY A 2 -12.96 8.12 -16.51
C GLY A 2 -13.21 6.60 -16.45
N VAL A 3 -12.28 5.77 -16.92
CA VAL A 3 -12.52 4.31 -17.05
C VAL A 3 -12.07 3.53 -15.82
N GLY A 4 -11.20 4.09 -14.97
CA GLY A 4 -10.66 3.43 -13.78
C GLY A 4 -11.56 3.48 -12.53
N VAL A 5 -12.61 4.30 -12.52
CA VAL A 5 -13.53 4.46 -11.37
C VAL A 5 -14.72 3.51 -11.47
N ALA A 6 -15.10 3.09 -12.68
CA ALA A 6 -16.33 2.33 -12.91
C ALA A 6 -16.16 0.81 -12.81
N VAL A 7 -14.93 0.28 -12.91
CA VAL A 7 -14.71 -1.16 -12.99
C VAL A 7 -13.66 -1.57 -11.96
N HIS A 8 -14.13 -2.14 -10.84
CA HIS A 8 -13.34 -2.88 -9.85
C HIS A 8 -12.76 -4.18 -10.45
N PHE A 9 -12.21 -4.13 -11.67
CA PHE A 9 -11.67 -5.27 -12.41
C PHE A 9 -10.21 -4.99 -12.79
N ARG A 10 -9.29 -5.41 -11.90
CA ARG A 10 -7.84 -5.40 -12.12
C ARG A 10 -7.36 -6.51 -13.08
N VAL A 11 -8.21 -6.99 -14.00
CA VAL A 11 -7.86 -8.10 -14.92
C VAL A 11 -7.19 -7.61 -16.21
N LEU A 12 -7.28 -6.33 -16.57
CA LEU A 12 -6.95 -5.87 -17.93
C LEU A 12 -5.55 -5.25 -18.15
N GLY A 13 -4.67 -5.24 -17.15
CA GLY A 13 -3.30 -4.72 -17.37
C GLY A 13 -2.52 -5.55 -18.39
N ARG A 14 -2.42 -6.87 -18.17
CA ARG A 14 -1.59 -7.78 -18.99
C ARG A 14 -2.19 -8.16 -20.34
N HIS A 15 -3.51 -8.25 -20.44
CA HIS A 15 -4.19 -8.67 -21.68
C HIS A 15 -4.35 -7.51 -22.69
N CYS A 16 -4.31 -6.26 -22.24
CA CYS A 16 -4.38 -5.09 -23.12
C CYS A 16 -3.00 -4.52 -23.50
N THR A 17 -1.91 -5.01 -22.89
CA THR A 17 -0.53 -4.68 -23.28
C THR A 17 -0.27 -4.75 -24.80
N PRO A 18 -0.73 -5.77 -25.56
CA PRO A 18 -0.52 -5.82 -27.00
C PRO A 18 -1.30 -4.75 -27.78
N VAL A 19 -2.32 -4.12 -27.19
CA VAL A 19 -3.13 -3.04 -27.82
C VAL A 19 -2.50 -1.65 -27.58
N LEU A 20 -1.64 -1.51 -26.57
CA LEU A 20 -0.93 -0.26 -26.27
C LEU A 20 -0.17 0.34 -27.46
N PRO A 21 0.61 -0.42 -28.27
CA PRO A 21 1.29 0.16 -29.44
C PRO A 21 0.30 0.71 -30.48
N LEU A 22 -0.85 0.08 -30.67
CA LEU A 22 -1.89 0.57 -31.58
C LEU A 22 -2.51 1.88 -31.08
N ILE A 23 -2.82 1.95 -29.77
CA ILE A 23 -3.34 3.17 -29.13
C ILE A 23 -2.31 4.30 -29.25
N GLY A 24 -1.03 4.02 -28.97
CA GLY A 24 0.06 4.97 -29.13
C GLY A 24 0.20 5.47 -30.56
N PHE A 25 0.08 4.59 -31.55
CA PHE A 25 0.14 4.94 -32.97
C PHE A 25 -1.01 5.87 -33.38
N VAL A 26 -2.25 5.57 -33.01
CA VAL A 26 -3.43 6.40 -33.33
C VAL A 26 -3.32 7.78 -32.67
N LEU A 27 -2.92 7.83 -31.40
CA LEU A 27 -2.71 9.10 -30.68
C LEU A 27 -1.58 9.93 -31.31
N GLY A 28 -0.46 9.28 -31.66
CA GLY A 28 0.67 9.92 -32.34
C GLY A 28 0.29 10.49 -33.71
N ALA A 29 -0.39 9.70 -34.54
CA ALA A 29 -0.88 10.14 -35.85
C ALA A 29 -1.88 11.30 -35.72
N GLY A 30 -2.78 11.25 -34.73
CA GLY A 30 -3.70 12.34 -34.42
C GLY A 30 -2.99 13.63 -34.02
N LEU A 31 -1.94 13.54 -33.18
CA LEU A 31 -1.10 14.67 -32.79
C LEU A 31 -0.37 15.29 -33.98
N VAL A 32 0.21 14.46 -34.86
CA VAL A 32 0.90 14.93 -36.07
C VAL A 32 -0.09 15.65 -37.00
N ASN A 33 -1.29 15.11 -37.16
CA ASN A 33 -2.34 15.72 -37.99
C ASN A 33 -2.88 17.04 -37.39
N LEU A 34 -3.00 17.13 -36.06
CA LEU A 34 -3.35 18.36 -35.35
C LEU A 34 -2.25 19.42 -35.48
N TRP A 35 -0.99 19.00 -35.44
CA TRP A 35 0.17 19.88 -35.54
C TRP A 35 0.41 20.40 -36.96
N SER A 36 0.13 19.59 -37.99
CA SER A 36 0.24 19.96 -39.40
C SER A 36 -0.90 20.89 -39.86
N SER A 37 -1.96 21.02 -39.06
CA SER A 37 -3.05 21.96 -39.35
C SER A 37 -2.59 23.42 -39.28
N ARG A 38 -3.08 24.27 -40.19
CA ARG A 38 -2.81 25.71 -40.15
C ARG A 38 -3.56 26.45 -39.04
N LYS A 39 -4.52 25.81 -38.37
CA LYS A 39 -5.38 26.45 -37.37
C LYS A 39 -4.69 26.44 -36.00
N ALA A 40 -4.46 27.63 -35.43
CA ALA A 40 -3.82 27.78 -34.12
C ALA A 40 -4.56 27.04 -32.98
N ALA A 41 -5.90 27.01 -33.02
CA ALA A 41 -6.71 26.30 -32.02
C ALA A 41 -6.41 24.79 -31.94
N LEU A 42 -6.17 24.13 -33.07
CA LEU A 42 -5.85 22.69 -33.10
C LEU A 42 -4.44 22.42 -32.56
N LYS A 43 -3.50 23.35 -32.77
CA LYS A 43 -2.17 23.29 -32.16
C LYS A 43 -2.24 23.46 -30.64
N SER A 44 -3.07 24.38 -30.14
CA SER A 44 -3.28 24.55 -28.70
C SER A 44 -3.81 23.28 -28.04
N VAL A 45 -4.74 22.56 -28.70
CA VAL A 45 -5.23 21.25 -28.21
C VAL A 45 -4.11 20.22 -28.14
N ALA A 46 -3.24 20.14 -29.16
CA ALA A 46 -2.10 19.24 -29.15
C ALA A 46 -1.09 19.55 -28.02
N VAL A 47 -0.78 20.83 -27.80
CA VAL A 47 0.08 21.28 -26.69
C VAL A 47 -0.55 20.95 -25.34
N LEU A 48 -1.85 21.23 -25.16
CA LEU A 48 -2.57 20.93 -23.92
C LEU A 48 -2.54 19.43 -23.63
N PHE A 49 -2.76 18.59 -24.64
CA PHE A 49 -2.71 17.13 -24.49
C PHE A 49 -1.30 16.64 -24.13
N ALA A 50 -0.25 17.17 -24.76
CA ALA A 50 1.13 16.84 -24.43
C ALA A 50 1.48 17.27 -22.99
N MET A 51 1.09 18.48 -22.60
CA MET A 51 1.29 19.00 -21.24
C MET A 51 0.53 18.20 -20.19
N ALA A 52 -0.73 17.83 -20.45
CA ALA A 52 -1.52 16.98 -19.55
C ALA A 52 -0.91 15.58 -19.42
N SER A 53 -0.39 15.01 -20.51
CA SER A 53 0.29 13.71 -20.51
C SER A 53 1.59 13.76 -19.71
N LEU A 54 2.40 14.81 -19.90
CA LEU A 54 3.61 15.05 -19.11
C LEU A 54 3.28 15.23 -17.62
N ALA A 55 2.29 16.06 -17.30
CA ALA A 55 1.83 16.25 -15.92
C ALA A 55 1.35 14.93 -15.29
N SER A 56 0.66 14.08 -16.06
CA SER A 56 0.27 12.73 -15.63
C SER A 56 1.49 11.84 -15.37
N CYS A 57 2.49 11.83 -16.25
CA CYS A 57 3.73 11.07 -16.06
C CYS A 57 4.51 11.53 -14.82
N VAL A 58 4.61 12.85 -14.62
CA VAL A 58 5.25 13.45 -13.44
C VAL A 58 4.47 13.07 -12.17
N GLY A 59 3.15 13.15 -12.21
CA GLY A 59 2.28 12.74 -11.10
C GLY A 59 2.45 11.27 -10.71
N ILE A 60 2.56 10.37 -11.69
CA ILE A 60 2.83 8.94 -11.42
C ILE A 60 4.25 8.73 -10.89
N ARG A 61 5.23 9.46 -11.42
CA ARG A 61 6.65 9.27 -11.08
C ARG A 61 7.02 9.82 -9.70
N PHE A 62 6.39 10.92 -9.30
CA PHE A 62 6.75 11.70 -8.11
C PHE A 62 5.60 11.88 -7.12
N GLY A 63 4.37 11.52 -7.48
CA GLY A 63 3.25 11.56 -6.54
C GLY A 63 3.52 10.63 -5.37
N SER A 64 3.42 11.15 -4.15
CA SER A 64 3.64 10.38 -2.91
C SER A 64 2.72 9.17 -2.80
N GLN A 65 1.52 9.24 -3.39
CA GLN A 65 0.56 8.15 -3.53
C GLN A 65 1.04 6.98 -4.43
N HIS A 66 2.07 7.21 -5.24
CA HIS A 66 2.72 6.23 -6.11
C HIS A 66 4.16 5.93 -5.67
N ALA A 67 4.58 6.45 -4.52
CA ALA A 67 5.88 6.13 -3.94
C ALA A 67 5.96 4.62 -3.69
N LYS A 68 7.12 4.04 -4.01
CA LYS A 68 7.36 2.62 -3.83
C LYS A 68 7.28 2.29 -2.34
N ASP A 69 6.55 1.23 -2.01
CA ASP A 69 6.41 0.72 -0.64
C ASP A 69 7.78 0.60 0.04
N ASP A 70 7.93 1.18 1.24
CA ASP A 70 9.18 1.18 1.97
C ASP A 70 9.30 -0.07 2.87
N TYR A 71 9.35 -1.23 2.22
CA TYR A 71 9.59 -2.51 2.87
C TYR A 71 10.93 -2.53 3.62
N ARG A 72 11.92 -1.75 3.18
CA ARG A 72 13.24 -1.71 3.83
C ARG A 72 13.13 -1.09 5.22
N ALA A 73 12.50 0.08 5.35
CA ALA A 73 12.34 0.73 6.63
C ALA A 73 11.42 -0.08 7.56
N ALA A 74 10.30 -0.59 7.03
CA ALA A 74 9.36 -1.41 7.78
C ALA A 74 10.00 -2.72 8.29
N ALA A 75 10.75 -3.44 7.46
CA ALA A 75 11.45 -4.66 7.85
C ALA A 75 12.53 -4.40 8.90
N ARG A 76 13.31 -3.32 8.76
CA ARG A 76 14.30 -2.92 9.77
C ARG A 76 13.66 -2.57 11.11
N TYR A 77 12.49 -1.91 11.09
CA TYR A 77 11.75 -1.60 12.31
C TYR A 77 11.24 -2.88 12.99
N ALA A 78 10.62 -3.78 12.22
CA ALA A 78 10.13 -5.06 12.71
C ALA A 78 11.25 -5.93 13.29
N LEU A 79 12.40 -5.99 12.60
CA LEU A 79 13.58 -6.72 13.06
C LEU A 79 14.11 -6.13 14.38
N ALA A 80 14.29 -4.81 14.45
CA ALA A 80 14.77 -4.15 15.67
C ALA A 80 13.80 -4.29 16.85
N ALA A 81 12.48 -4.37 16.60
CA ALA A 81 11.50 -4.67 17.64
C ALA A 81 11.62 -6.12 18.11
N SER A 82 11.72 -7.07 17.18
CA SER A 82 11.89 -8.49 17.49
C SER A 82 13.19 -8.79 18.25
N GLU A 83 14.31 -8.14 17.89
CA GLU A 83 15.60 -8.26 18.59
C GLU A 83 15.53 -7.77 20.05
N ARG A 84 14.57 -6.90 20.39
CA ARG A 84 14.30 -6.45 21.77
C ARG A 84 13.39 -7.41 22.54
N GLY A 85 13.02 -8.54 21.94
CA GLY A 85 12.09 -9.52 22.52
C GLY A 85 10.62 -9.13 22.37
N HIS A 86 10.30 -8.12 21.55
CA HIS A 86 8.90 -7.78 21.27
C HIS A 86 8.29 -8.74 20.26
N LEU A 87 7.05 -9.13 20.50
CA LEU A 87 6.27 -9.88 19.52
C LEU A 87 5.73 -8.93 18.46
N VAL A 88 6.07 -9.19 17.20
CA VAL A 88 5.68 -8.36 16.06
C VAL A 88 4.69 -9.11 15.19
N TRP A 89 3.57 -8.49 14.85
CA TRP A 89 2.70 -8.96 13.77
C TRP A 89 3.00 -8.21 12.48
N TRP A 90 3.22 -8.95 11.41
CA TRP A 90 3.50 -8.44 10.06
C TRP A 90 2.32 -8.71 9.14
N ASN A 91 1.58 -7.66 8.81
CA ASN A 91 0.46 -7.66 7.89
C ASN A 91 0.84 -6.94 6.58
N ALA A 92 1.69 -7.60 5.80
CA ALA A 92 2.08 -7.19 4.45
C ALA A 92 2.64 -8.41 3.68
N ASP A 93 3.21 -8.17 2.50
CA ASP A 93 3.81 -9.23 1.69
C ASP A 93 4.93 -9.97 2.44
N ARG A 94 4.96 -11.30 2.29
CA ARG A 94 5.97 -12.15 2.92
C ARG A 94 7.30 -12.10 2.17
N GLU A 95 7.25 -12.12 0.84
CA GLU A 95 8.46 -12.08 0.00
C GLU A 95 9.17 -10.74 0.12
N GLY A 96 8.40 -9.64 0.16
CA GLY A 96 8.92 -8.29 0.42
C GLY A 96 9.66 -8.19 1.75
N ALA A 97 9.17 -8.86 2.81
CA ALA A 97 9.87 -8.94 4.10
C ALA A 97 11.17 -9.76 4.00
N ALA A 98 11.12 -10.93 3.35
CA ALA A 98 12.25 -11.83 3.20
C ALA A 98 13.43 -11.21 2.44
N ILE A 99 13.17 -10.42 1.39
CA ILE A 99 14.20 -9.70 0.62
C ILE A 99 15.03 -8.76 1.51
N TYR A 100 14.44 -8.22 2.58
CA TYR A 100 15.13 -7.33 3.52
C TYR A 100 15.54 -8.03 4.82
N GLY A 101 15.58 -9.36 4.83
CA GLY A 101 16.09 -10.16 5.95
C GLY A 101 15.14 -10.32 7.13
N LEU A 102 13.87 -9.94 6.99
CA LEU A 102 12.86 -10.21 8.02
C LEU A 102 12.28 -11.62 7.81
N ALA A 103 12.75 -12.57 8.63
CA ALA A 103 12.18 -13.90 8.66
C ALA A 103 10.82 -13.85 9.38
N THR A 104 9.75 -14.16 8.66
CA THR A 104 8.40 -14.21 9.23
C THR A 104 7.90 -15.65 9.27
N ALA A 105 7.24 -16.00 10.37
CA ALA A 105 6.64 -17.31 10.57
C ALA A 105 5.14 -17.18 10.78
N THR A 106 4.41 -18.29 10.65
CA THR A 106 2.98 -18.33 11.01
C THR A 106 2.76 -18.63 12.49
N ASN A 107 3.83 -18.88 13.25
CA ASN A 107 3.80 -19.15 14.68
C ASN A 107 4.52 -18.04 15.46
N ALA A 108 4.20 -17.92 16.75
CA ALA A 108 4.73 -16.89 17.63
C ALA A 108 6.16 -17.12 18.10
N GLU A 109 6.70 -18.33 17.95
CA GLU A 109 8.04 -18.71 18.42
C GLU A 109 9.15 -17.91 17.74
N SER A 110 8.89 -17.41 16.53
CA SER A 110 9.88 -16.68 15.73
C SER A 110 9.96 -15.18 16.08
N GLY A 111 9.17 -14.69 17.02
CA GLY A 111 9.11 -13.27 17.40
C GLY A 111 8.43 -12.35 16.36
N VAL A 112 8.37 -12.76 15.09
CA VAL A 112 7.66 -12.06 14.00
C VAL A 112 6.64 -12.99 13.35
N VAL A 113 5.36 -12.72 13.57
CA VAL A 113 4.24 -13.49 13.05
C VAL A 113 3.69 -12.84 11.79
N TRP A 114 3.67 -13.58 10.69
CA TRP A 114 3.00 -13.19 9.45
C TRP A 114 1.50 -13.41 9.56
N ILE A 115 0.73 -12.35 9.32
CA ILE A 115 -0.74 -12.40 9.35
C ILE A 115 -1.24 -11.71 8.08
N ALA A 116 -1.87 -12.45 7.17
CA ALA A 116 -2.45 -11.88 5.95
C ALA A 116 -3.92 -12.28 5.84
N ASN A 117 -4.79 -11.30 5.60
CA ASN A 117 -6.24 -11.44 5.48
C ASN A 117 -6.85 -12.30 6.60
N PRO A 118 -6.68 -11.91 7.88
CA PRO A 118 -7.25 -12.66 8.98
C PRO A 118 -8.77 -12.66 8.93
N HIS A 119 -9.38 -13.66 9.56
CA HIS A 119 -10.81 -13.75 9.79
C HIS A 119 -11.14 -13.35 11.22
N SER A 120 -12.41 -13.07 11.52
CA SER A 120 -12.83 -12.74 12.88
C SER A 120 -12.46 -13.88 13.85
N GLY A 121 -11.81 -13.53 14.96
CA GLY A 121 -11.36 -14.49 15.99
C GLY A 121 -9.97 -15.10 15.76
N PHE A 122 -9.23 -14.70 14.73
CA PHE A 122 -7.85 -15.14 14.48
C PHE A 122 -6.90 -14.91 15.67
N ASP A 123 -7.22 -13.92 16.51
CA ASP A 123 -6.43 -13.50 17.65
C ASP A 123 -6.47 -14.48 18.83
N LYS A 124 -7.38 -15.46 18.83
CA LYS A 124 -7.50 -16.45 19.91
C LYS A 124 -6.33 -17.43 19.96
N ASP A 125 -5.76 -17.73 18.80
CA ASP A 125 -4.69 -18.72 18.64
C ASP A 125 -3.30 -18.08 18.61
N LEU A 126 -3.23 -16.75 18.75
CA LEU A 126 -1.99 -15.99 18.66
C LEU A 126 -1.78 -15.17 19.94
N PRO A 127 -0.56 -15.15 20.50
CA PRO A 127 -0.25 -14.24 21.58
C PRO A 127 -0.40 -12.79 21.08
N GLN A 128 -0.87 -11.93 21.98
CA GLN A 128 -1.03 -10.51 21.71
C GLN A 128 0.34 -9.91 21.32
N PRO A 129 0.45 -9.13 20.23
CA PRO A 129 1.71 -8.52 19.79
C PRO A 129 2.01 -7.24 20.57
N ASP A 130 3.27 -6.86 20.68
CA ASP A 130 3.65 -5.53 21.19
C ASP A 130 3.56 -4.49 20.08
N VAL A 131 3.83 -4.91 18.84
CA VAL A 131 3.89 -4.07 17.65
C VAL A 131 3.18 -4.76 16.50
N VAL A 132 2.35 -4.04 15.76
CA VAL A 132 1.74 -4.50 14.51
C VAL A 132 2.14 -3.60 13.36
N LEU A 133 2.66 -4.16 12.28
CA LEU A 133 2.94 -3.45 11.04
C LEU A 133 1.89 -3.81 9.99
N THR A 134 1.12 -2.83 9.55
CA THR A 134 0.08 -3.02 8.53
C THR A 134 0.45 -2.29 7.24
N SER A 135 0.34 -2.97 6.10
CA SER A 135 0.39 -2.37 4.77
C SER A 135 -0.95 -2.56 4.08
N LYS A 136 -1.34 -1.60 3.23
CA LYS A 136 -2.46 -1.72 2.25
C LYS A 136 -3.63 -2.59 2.76
N PRO A 137 -4.47 -2.06 3.67
CA PRO A 137 -5.54 -2.85 4.30
C PRO A 137 -6.52 -3.42 3.27
N ASP A 138 -6.67 -2.80 2.10
CA ASP A 138 -7.44 -3.34 0.97
C ASP A 138 -6.88 -4.65 0.38
N VAL A 139 -5.60 -4.95 0.64
CA VAL A 139 -4.89 -6.13 0.13
C VAL A 139 -4.63 -7.16 1.23
N TYR A 140 -4.24 -6.71 2.43
CA TYR A 140 -3.79 -7.59 3.52
C TYR A 140 -4.75 -7.67 4.70
N ASP A 141 -5.81 -6.86 4.73
CA ASP A 141 -6.89 -6.91 5.72
C ASP A 141 -8.26 -6.73 5.03
N GLY A 142 -8.50 -7.48 3.96
CA GLY A 142 -9.68 -7.30 3.10
C GLY A 142 -11.03 -7.50 3.82
N THR A 143 -11.02 -8.21 4.95
CA THR A 143 -12.18 -8.41 5.84
C THR A 143 -12.31 -7.32 6.90
N GLY A 144 -11.25 -6.53 7.15
CA GLY A 144 -11.17 -5.56 8.24
C GLY A 144 -10.92 -6.17 9.63
N ALA A 145 -10.72 -7.49 9.73
CA ALA A 145 -10.62 -8.18 11.02
C ALA A 145 -9.41 -7.71 11.86
N LEU A 146 -8.27 -7.42 11.22
CA LEU A 146 -7.11 -6.88 11.93
C LEU A 146 -7.36 -5.43 12.37
N THR A 147 -7.99 -4.63 11.51
CA THR A 147 -8.36 -3.25 11.85
C THR A 147 -9.33 -3.21 13.03
N GLU A 148 -10.31 -4.11 13.08
CA GLU A 148 -11.24 -4.25 14.21
C GLU A 148 -10.51 -4.70 15.49
N TYR A 149 -9.59 -5.65 15.38
CA TYR A 149 -8.73 -6.08 16.49
C TYR A 149 -7.94 -4.91 17.07
N LEU A 150 -7.22 -4.16 16.23
CA LEU A 150 -6.38 -3.03 16.66
C LEU A 150 -7.19 -1.96 17.39
N LYS A 151 -8.42 -1.69 16.92
CA LYS A 151 -9.35 -0.76 17.56
C LYS A 151 -9.85 -1.28 18.90
N ARG A 152 -10.27 -2.55 18.95
CA ARG A 152 -10.80 -3.20 20.16
C ARG A 152 -9.77 -3.23 21.28
N GLU A 153 -8.54 -3.59 20.95
CA GLU A 153 -7.42 -3.70 21.89
C GLU A 153 -6.71 -2.36 22.15
N GLY A 154 -7.19 -1.25 21.59
CA GLY A 154 -6.70 0.09 21.90
C GLY A 154 -5.28 0.40 21.40
N TYR A 155 -4.85 -0.22 20.30
CA TYR A 155 -3.56 0.08 19.68
C TYR A 155 -3.50 1.52 19.18
N THR A 156 -2.34 2.13 19.34
CA THR A 156 -2.10 3.51 18.90
C THR A 156 -1.14 3.54 17.73
N ARG A 157 -1.35 4.47 16.79
CA ARG A 157 -0.42 4.64 15.67
C ARG A 157 0.89 5.23 16.19
N GLY A 158 1.98 4.51 16.00
CA GLY A 158 3.33 4.96 16.28
C GLY A 158 3.95 5.59 15.04
N ALA A 159 4.95 4.91 14.48
CA ALA A 159 5.62 5.31 13.25
C ALA A 159 4.79 5.02 11.98
N SER A 160 5.13 5.70 10.89
CA SER A 160 4.62 5.40 9.55
C SER A 160 5.75 5.43 8.52
N PHE A 161 5.67 4.54 7.55
CA PHE A 161 6.55 4.48 6.39
C PHE A 161 5.69 4.49 5.12
N VAL A 162 6.31 4.66 3.95
CA VAL A 162 5.55 4.62 2.69
C VAL A 162 4.84 3.28 2.56
N ALA A 163 3.50 3.32 2.51
CA ALA A 163 2.60 2.15 2.50
C ALA A 163 2.61 1.27 3.76
N PHE A 164 3.18 1.71 4.89
CA PHE A 164 3.15 0.99 6.16
C PHE A 164 2.73 1.88 7.33
N THR A 165 1.96 1.33 8.25
CA THR A 165 1.65 1.94 9.55
C THR A 165 2.08 0.99 10.65
N VAL A 166 2.79 1.54 11.65
CA VAL A 166 3.15 0.84 12.87
C VAL A 166 2.11 1.16 13.94
N TRP A 167 1.67 0.12 14.63
CA TRP A 167 0.73 0.19 15.73
C TRP A 167 1.40 -0.36 16.98
N ASP A 168 1.47 0.47 18.02
CA ASP A 168 2.05 0.09 19.30
C ASP A 168 0.95 -0.28 20.28
N ARG A 169 1.20 -1.34 21.06
CA ARG A 169 0.32 -1.78 22.14
C ARG A 169 0.08 -0.63 23.14
N PRO A 170 -1.15 -0.46 23.66
CA PRO A 170 -1.37 0.49 24.74
C PRO A 170 -0.48 0.18 25.94
N LYS A 171 0.19 1.20 26.47
CA LYS A 171 0.93 1.08 27.74
C LYS A 171 -0.08 0.84 28.87
N GLU A 172 0.08 -0.23 29.65
CA GLU A 172 -0.68 -0.42 30.89
C GLU A 172 -0.48 0.81 31.78
N GLY A 173 -1.51 1.65 31.89
CA GLY A 173 -1.46 2.90 32.65
C GLY A 173 -2.32 4.04 32.11
N SER A 174 -2.75 4.00 30.84
CA SER A 174 -3.55 5.09 30.24
C SER A 174 -5.07 4.93 30.40
N GLY A 175 -5.53 3.96 31.22
CA GLY A 175 -6.94 3.59 31.36
C GLY A 175 -7.43 3.36 32.78
N ALA A 176 -6.73 3.85 33.81
CA ALA A 176 -7.23 3.81 35.19
C ALA A 176 -8.19 5.00 35.46
N GLY A 177 -9.35 4.96 34.82
CA GLY A 177 -10.50 5.78 35.18
C GLY A 177 -11.15 5.23 36.44
N ARG A 178 -10.59 5.63 37.58
CA ARG A 178 -11.14 5.60 38.94
C ARG A 178 -12.68 5.68 38.95
N ARG A 179 -13.34 4.65 39.46
CA ARG A 179 -14.64 4.78 40.11
C ARG A 179 -14.49 4.23 41.52
N ASP A 180 -14.31 5.19 42.43
CA ASP A 180 -14.72 5.05 43.81
C ASP A 180 -16.27 4.90 43.86
#